data_AF-A0A0T7FKM8-F1
#
_entry.id   AF-A0A0T7FKM8-F1
#
_cell.length_a   1.000
_cell.length_b   1.000
_cell.length_c   1.000
_cell.angle_alpha   90.00
_cell.angle_beta   90.00
_cell.angle_gamma   90.00
#
_symmetry.space_group_name_H-M   'P 1'
#
loop_
_entity.id
_entity.type
_entity.pdbx_description
1 polymer ?
#
loop_
_entity_poly.entity_id
_entity_poly.type
_entity_poly.pdbx_seq_one_letter_code
_entity_poly.pdbx_strand_id
1 'polypeptide(L)'
;MKIKTSQQSGKWIEVQPPGQDGLPDPATTEIRRVLSSAVGSQNLIVLTGLGTSLCVMDAVKKAAPTMWDLLTAIKDRFDADDGVDLEPAGTRWSDFERLANVPAGTQDLEYLMSRATVAAEFLSGNDAKKIKALLEIAEGIIREQVGFMKDSIAVPVHEAFLRRVARRSARRARTRIFTTNYDTCFEVAGRRSGFIIVDGFAFGSDAIFDSAQFSYDVVRRAPGEERSDFIENLFQLYKIHGSVDWEFNPATNQIAKRPGTAKPLLIYPRSTKYEMAFSQPYIEMMGTFQSSLRTPNTTLVIIGFGFNDKHIAEPILAAMKGNLSLNAVIINPDLEKTSVAGGNPYLSSVANLIENGDARLSLIAAKFEDVVPVIPDAIAETELERHSQRIRSMGQPNV
;
A
#
# COMPACT_ATOMS: atom_id res chain seq x y z
N MET A 1 2.43 17.43 12.81
CA MET A 1 1.80 16.12 13.08
C MET A 1 0.89 16.26 14.28
N LYS A 2 -0.24 15.54 14.31
CA LYS A 2 -1.14 15.50 15.49
C LYS A 2 -1.50 14.06 15.86
N ILE A 3 -1.90 13.83 17.10
CA ILE A 3 -2.31 12.52 17.59
C ILE A 3 -3.60 12.61 18.41
N LYS A 4 -4.45 11.58 18.30
CA LYS A 4 -5.68 11.39 19.07
C LYS A 4 -5.65 10.00 19.71
N THR A 5 -5.70 9.96 21.05
CA THR A 5 -5.78 8.74 21.85
C THR A 5 -6.79 8.92 22.98
N SER A 6 -7.22 7.82 23.62
CA SER A 6 -8.14 7.89 24.76
C SER A 6 -7.49 8.51 26.01
N GLN A 7 -6.15 8.47 26.12
CA GLN A 7 -5.41 9.07 27.23
C GLN A 7 -5.59 10.60 27.30
N GLN A 8 -5.92 11.23 26.17
CA GLN A 8 -6.16 12.67 26.06
C GLN A 8 -7.66 12.99 25.94
N SER A 9 -8.52 12.15 26.53
CA SER A 9 -9.98 12.26 26.45
C SER A 9 -10.49 12.33 24.99
N GLY A 10 -9.79 11.67 24.06
CA GLY A 10 -10.12 11.72 22.64
C GLY A 10 -9.88 13.08 21.97
N LYS A 11 -9.12 14.01 22.56
CA LYS A 11 -8.77 15.28 21.89
C LYS A 11 -7.52 15.11 21.01
N TRP A 12 -7.47 15.88 19.93
CA TRP A 12 -6.26 16.01 19.12
C TRP A 12 -5.23 16.85 19.89
N ILE A 13 -3.99 16.38 19.95
CA ILE A 13 -2.84 17.14 20.43
C ILE A 13 -1.81 17.28 19.31
N GLU A 14 -1.22 18.46 19.18
CA GLU A 14 -0.32 18.83 18.09
C GLU A 14 1.13 18.87 18.55
N VAL A 15 2.02 18.32 17.72
CA VAL A 15 3.46 18.39 17.94
C VAL A 15 3.93 19.84 17.91
N GLN A 16 4.45 20.29 19.05
CA GLN A 16 5.04 21.62 19.18
C GLN A 16 6.52 21.61 18.75
N PRO A 17 7.05 22.72 18.23
CA PRO A 17 8.49 22.88 18.03
C PRO A 17 9.23 22.76 19.37
N PRO A 18 10.52 22.36 19.37
CA PRO A 18 11.30 22.22 20.59
C PRO A 18 11.28 23.51 21.41
N GLY A 19 10.74 23.45 22.63
CA GLY A 19 10.76 24.58 23.57
C GLY A 19 12.17 24.84 24.11
N GLN A 20 12.40 26.06 24.62
CA GLN A 20 13.69 26.43 25.23
C GLN A 20 14.03 25.61 26.49
N ASP A 21 13.03 25.00 27.13
CA ASP A 21 13.16 24.29 28.40
C ASP A 21 13.63 22.82 28.25
N GLY A 22 13.84 22.34 27.01
CA GLY A 22 14.38 21.00 26.74
C GLY A 22 13.46 19.82 27.11
N LEU A 23 12.24 20.08 27.60
CA LEU A 23 11.26 19.04 27.90
C LEU A 23 10.66 18.43 26.61
N PRO A 24 10.47 17.10 26.55
CA PRO A 24 9.84 16.46 25.39
C PRO A 24 8.39 16.93 25.22
N ASP A 25 8.04 17.35 24.00
CA ASP A 25 6.67 17.70 23.62
C ASP A 25 5.69 16.53 23.92
N PRO A 26 4.55 16.77 24.60
CA PRO A 26 3.61 15.72 24.98
C PRO A 26 3.08 14.92 23.77
N ALA A 27 2.80 15.59 22.65
CA ALA A 27 2.31 14.91 21.44
C ALA A 27 3.39 14.00 20.83
N THR A 28 4.63 14.47 20.76
CA THR A 28 5.78 13.68 20.31
C THR A 28 6.01 12.47 21.22
N THR A 29 5.89 12.65 22.54
CA THR A 29 6.03 11.58 23.53
C THR A 29 4.97 10.51 23.33
N GLU A 30 3.72 10.91 23.13
CA GLU A 30 2.60 9.99 22.90
C GLU A 30 2.72 9.25 21.56
N ILE A 31 3.09 9.95 20.48
CA ILE A 31 3.37 9.34 19.17
C ILE A 31 4.46 8.27 19.31
N ARG A 32 5.59 8.61 19.95
CA ARG A 32 6.69 7.67 20.18
C ARG A 32 6.24 6.47 21.01
N ARG A 33 5.43 6.68 22.06
CA ARG A 33 4.90 5.60 22.89
C ARG A 33 4.06 4.62 22.08
N VAL A 34 3.11 5.13 21.29
CA VAL A 34 2.22 4.33 20.44
C VAL A 34 3.02 3.55 19.40
N LEU A 35 3.94 4.20 18.69
CA LEU A 35 4.77 3.56 17.65
C LEU A 35 5.75 2.53 18.25
N SER A 36 6.34 2.82 19.42
CA SER A 36 7.20 1.86 20.13
C SER A 36 6.44 0.61 20.54
N SER A 37 5.22 0.77 21.05
CA SER A 37 4.35 -0.36 21.37
C SER A 37 4.02 -1.19 20.13
N ALA A 38 3.72 -0.53 19.00
CA ALA A 38 3.43 -1.21 17.75
C ALA A 38 4.62 -2.04 17.24
N VAL A 39 5.81 -1.44 17.18
CA VAL A 39 7.05 -2.12 16.78
C VAL A 39 7.41 -3.24 17.78
N GLY A 40 7.11 -3.05 19.06
CA GLY A 40 7.34 -4.02 20.14
C GLY A 40 6.39 -5.22 20.19
N SER A 41 5.30 -5.21 19.43
CA SER A 41 4.24 -6.24 19.46
C SER A 41 4.73 -7.65 19.11
N GLN A 42 3.97 -8.69 19.47
CA GLN A 42 4.30 -10.07 19.08
C GLN A 42 4.05 -10.28 17.58
N ASN A 43 2.84 -9.90 17.13
CA ASN A 43 2.43 -9.93 15.73
C ASN A 43 2.28 -8.50 15.22
N LEU A 44 3.10 -8.11 14.24
CA LEU A 44 3.03 -6.79 13.61
C LEU A 44 2.50 -6.92 12.18
N ILE A 45 1.36 -6.30 11.94
CA ILE A 45 0.75 -6.16 10.62
C ILE A 45 0.84 -4.69 10.22
N VAL A 46 1.28 -4.42 9.01
CA VAL A 46 1.24 -3.09 8.40
C VAL A 46 0.30 -3.16 7.21
N LEU A 47 -0.68 -2.27 7.12
CA LEU A 47 -1.46 -2.02 5.92
C LEU A 47 -1.03 -0.68 5.32
N THR A 48 -0.58 -0.68 4.08
CA THR A 48 -0.18 0.53 3.36
C THR A 48 -1.09 0.81 2.17
N GLY A 49 -1.36 2.08 1.95
CA GLY A 49 -2.06 2.55 0.75
C GLY A 49 -1.28 3.62 0.01
N LEU A 50 -1.96 4.28 -0.93
CA LEU A 50 -1.39 5.26 -1.84
C LEU A 50 -0.54 6.32 -1.11
N GLY A 51 -0.94 6.73 0.09
CA GLY A 51 -0.22 7.70 0.92
C GLY A 51 1.25 7.36 1.18
N THR A 52 1.65 6.08 1.09
CA THR A 52 3.05 5.66 1.24
C THR A 52 3.87 5.86 -0.04
N SER A 53 3.26 5.80 -1.22
CA SER A 53 3.94 6.04 -2.49
C SER A 53 4.03 7.53 -2.84
N LEU A 54 3.24 8.39 -2.19
CA LEU A 54 3.20 9.83 -2.49
C LEU A 54 4.48 10.60 -2.15
N CYS A 55 5.33 10.05 -1.29
CA CYS A 55 6.63 10.64 -0.96
C CYS A 55 7.71 10.31 -2.00
N VAL A 56 7.42 9.46 -2.98
CA VAL A 56 8.39 9.05 -4.01
C VAL A 56 8.43 10.10 -5.12
N MET A 57 9.65 10.55 -5.41
CA MET A 57 9.92 11.63 -6.36
C MET A 57 10.71 11.08 -7.55
N ASP A 58 10.27 11.41 -8.77
CA ASP A 58 11.06 11.29 -10.00
C ASP A 58 11.60 12.69 -10.33
N ALA A 59 12.87 12.90 -10.04
CA ALA A 59 13.49 14.23 -9.98
C ALA A 59 12.73 15.19 -9.03
N VAL A 60 11.98 16.13 -9.59
CA VAL A 60 11.24 17.17 -8.83
C VAL A 60 9.73 16.90 -8.80
N LYS A 61 9.24 15.95 -9.61
CA LYS A 61 7.81 15.63 -9.67
C LYS A 61 7.53 14.40 -8.80
N LYS A 62 6.39 14.42 -8.13
CA LYS A 62 5.83 13.25 -7.48
C LYS A 62 5.61 12.13 -8.51
N ALA A 63 6.14 10.94 -8.24
CA ALA A 63 6.10 9.83 -9.18
C ALA A 63 4.76 9.06 -9.13
N ALA A 64 4.24 8.81 -7.93
CA ALA A 64 3.01 8.05 -7.75
C ALA A 64 1.75 8.88 -8.07
N PRO A 65 0.88 8.43 -9.00
CA PRO A 65 -0.33 9.14 -9.37
C PRO A 65 -1.45 8.97 -8.34
N THR A 66 -2.23 10.02 -8.11
CA THR A 66 -3.54 9.92 -7.44
C THR A 66 -4.64 9.51 -8.41
N MET A 67 -5.81 9.15 -7.89
CA MET A 67 -7.00 8.89 -8.73
C MET A 67 -7.37 10.09 -9.60
N TRP A 68 -7.16 11.31 -9.11
CA TRP A 68 -7.31 12.52 -9.90
C TRP A 68 -6.29 12.56 -11.03
N ASP A 69 -5.01 12.34 -10.72
CA ASP A 69 -3.93 12.37 -11.71
C ASP A 69 -4.17 11.35 -12.84
N LEU A 70 -4.67 10.16 -12.49
CA LEU A 70 -5.06 9.13 -13.45
C LEU A 70 -6.22 9.59 -14.34
N LEU A 71 -7.28 10.16 -13.76
CA LEU A 71 -8.42 10.66 -14.53
C LEU A 71 -7.98 11.70 -15.56
N THR A 72 -7.10 12.61 -15.15
CA THR A 72 -6.64 13.69 -16.01
C THR A 72 -5.66 13.22 -17.05
N ALA A 73 -4.78 12.27 -16.74
CA ALA A 73 -3.95 11.63 -17.75
C ALA A 73 -4.82 10.96 -18.85
N ILE A 74 -5.97 10.37 -18.47
CA ILE A 74 -6.92 9.80 -19.43
C ILE A 74 -7.56 10.92 -20.28
N LYS A 75 -8.03 12.00 -19.66
CA LYS A 75 -8.60 13.17 -20.37
C LYS A 75 -7.62 13.77 -21.37
N ASP A 76 -6.43 14.11 -20.91
CA ASP A 76 -5.39 14.75 -21.72
C ASP A 76 -5.00 13.87 -22.92
N ARG A 77 -4.92 12.56 -22.71
CA ARG A 77 -4.59 11.61 -23.79
C ARG A 77 -5.71 11.50 -24.82
N PHE A 78 -6.97 11.49 -24.37
CA PHE A 78 -8.11 11.46 -25.28
C PHE A 78 -8.18 12.74 -26.12
N ASP A 79 -8.00 13.91 -25.48
CA ASP A 79 -8.00 15.21 -26.17
C ASP A 79 -6.83 15.32 -27.18
N ALA A 80 -5.65 14.81 -26.83
CA ALA A 80 -4.49 14.82 -27.72
C ALA A 80 -4.69 13.94 -28.96
N ASP A 81 -5.30 12.76 -28.80
CA ASP A 81 -5.55 11.86 -29.92
C ASP A 81 -6.68 12.36 -30.83
N ASP A 82 -7.68 13.06 -30.28
CA ASP A 82 -8.75 13.72 -31.06
C ASP A 82 -8.20 14.85 -31.97
N GLY A 83 -7.09 15.48 -31.58
CA GLY A 83 -6.40 16.47 -32.41
C GLY A 83 -5.71 15.88 -33.66
N VAL A 84 -5.53 14.55 -33.70
CA VAL A 84 -4.88 13.82 -34.79
C VAL A 84 -5.89 13.16 -35.72
N ASP A 85 -6.98 12.62 -35.16
CA ASP A 85 -8.07 11.98 -35.91
C ASP A 85 -9.25 12.96 -36.07
N LEU A 86 -9.34 13.63 -37.22
CA LEU A 86 -10.47 14.53 -37.59
C LEU A 86 -11.78 13.74 -37.85
N GLU A 87 -12.26 12.93 -36.90
CA GLU A 87 -13.58 12.30 -36.97
C GLU A 87 -14.67 13.33 -36.66
N PRO A 88 -15.77 13.42 -37.43
CA PRO A 88 -16.80 14.47 -37.27
C PRO A 88 -17.71 14.29 -36.04
N ALA A 89 -17.50 13.25 -35.21
CA ALA A 89 -18.47 12.75 -34.26
C ALA A 89 -17.92 12.68 -32.82
N GLY A 90 -17.78 13.86 -32.20
CA GLY A 90 -17.50 14.01 -30.76
C GLY A 90 -16.05 13.73 -30.35
N THR A 91 -15.62 14.32 -29.23
CA THR A 91 -14.31 14.00 -28.63
C THR A 91 -14.37 12.61 -27.98
N ARG A 92 -13.29 11.83 -28.02
CA ARG A 92 -13.14 10.54 -27.33
C ARG A 92 -13.58 10.62 -25.87
N TRP A 93 -13.28 11.73 -25.18
CA TRP A 93 -13.74 11.96 -23.81
C TRP A 93 -15.27 12.06 -23.70
N SER A 94 -15.90 12.87 -24.55
CA SER A 94 -17.36 13.01 -24.56
C SER A 94 -18.06 11.70 -24.89
N ASP A 95 -17.48 10.90 -25.80
CA ASP A 95 -17.98 9.56 -26.10
C ASP A 95 -17.78 8.59 -24.95
N PHE A 96 -16.68 8.67 -24.22
CA PHE A 96 -16.44 7.82 -23.06
C PHE A 96 -17.49 8.05 -21.98
N GLU A 97 -17.77 9.32 -21.65
CA GLU A 97 -18.81 9.68 -20.68
C GLU A 97 -20.21 9.27 -21.17
N ARG A 98 -20.52 9.53 -22.44
CA ARG A 98 -21.82 9.21 -23.06
C ARG A 98 -22.07 7.70 -23.09
N LEU A 99 -21.10 6.91 -23.55
CA LEU A 99 -21.22 5.46 -23.68
C LEU A 99 -21.24 4.77 -22.30
N ALA A 100 -20.45 5.27 -21.34
CA ALA A 100 -20.54 4.83 -19.95
C ALA A 100 -21.87 5.24 -19.28
N ASN A 101 -22.65 6.14 -19.89
CA ASN A 101 -23.90 6.65 -19.33
C ASN A 101 -23.67 7.24 -17.93
N VAL A 102 -22.72 8.19 -17.85
CA VAL A 102 -22.43 8.99 -16.66
C VAL A 102 -22.70 10.48 -16.92
N PRO A 103 -22.96 11.29 -15.87
CA PRO A 103 -23.08 12.74 -16.04
C PRO A 103 -21.80 13.34 -16.63
N ALA A 104 -21.95 14.31 -17.52
CA ALA A 104 -20.82 15.05 -18.08
C ALA A 104 -20.01 15.72 -16.97
N GLY A 105 -18.68 15.63 -17.04
CA GLY A 105 -17.79 16.17 -16.02
C GLY A 105 -17.64 15.27 -14.78
N THR A 106 -17.96 13.98 -14.88
CA THR A 106 -17.74 13.01 -13.79
C THR A 106 -16.27 13.02 -13.37
N GLN A 107 -16.02 13.22 -12.07
CA GLN A 107 -14.67 13.27 -11.49
C GLN A 107 -14.28 12.00 -10.73
N ASP A 108 -15.24 11.11 -10.50
CA ASP A 108 -14.98 9.82 -9.87
C ASP A 108 -14.54 8.81 -10.93
N LEU A 109 -13.22 8.58 -11.02
CA LEU A 109 -12.63 7.62 -11.95
C LEU A 109 -13.13 6.19 -11.68
N GLU A 110 -13.36 5.81 -10.42
CA GLU A 110 -13.84 4.46 -10.11
C GLU A 110 -15.27 4.28 -10.62
N TYR A 111 -16.14 5.26 -10.40
CA TYR A 111 -17.49 5.26 -10.93
C TYR A 111 -17.50 5.22 -12.47
N LEU A 112 -16.69 6.06 -13.12
CA LEU A 112 -16.57 6.10 -14.58
C LEU A 112 -16.12 4.75 -15.15
N MET A 113 -15.03 4.18 -14.64
CA MET A 113 -14.48 2.91 -15.10
C MET A 113 -15.47 1.74 -14.85
N SER A 114 -16.20 1.77 -13.72
CA SER A 114 -17.25 0.79 -13.42
C SER A 114 -18.36 0.82 -14.48
N ARG A 115 -18.85 2.02 -14.78
CA ARG A 115 -19.94 2.24 -15.73
C ARG A 115 -19.51 1.93 -17.17
N ALA A 116 -18.29 2.29 -17.55
CA ALA A 116 -17.70 1.93 -18.84
C ALA A 116 -17.54 0.42 -19.01
N THR A 117 -17.12 -0.30 -17.96
CA THR A 117 -16.98 -1.77 -17.99
C THR A 117 -18.34 -2.43 -18.22
N VAL A 118 -19.38 -2.01 -17.49
CA VAL A 118 -20.75 -2.51 -17.70
C VAL A 118 -21.23 -2.18 -19.11
N ALA A 119 -21.01 -0.95 -19.59
CA ALA A 119 -21.39 -0.56 -20.95
C ALA A 119 -20.71 -1.43 -22.02
N ALA A 120 -19.45 -1.83 -21.83
CA ALA A 120 -18.73 -2.70 -22.75
C ALA A 120 -19.32 -4.11 -22.89
N GLU A 121 -20.02 -4.60 -21.86
CA GLU A 121 -20.68 -5.92 -21.87
C GLU A 121 -22.11 -5.85 -22.42
N PHE A 122 -22.84 -4.77 -22.13
CA PHE A 122 -24.25 -4.64 -22.48
C PHE A 122 -24.51 -3.98 -23.85
N LEU A 123 -23.64 -3.07 -24.29
CA LEU A 123 -23.80 -2.42 -25.59
C LEU A 123 -23.52 -3.41 -26.74
N SER A 124 -24.08 -3.14 -27.90
CA SER A 124 -23.93 -3.97 -29.11
C SER A 124 -23.42 -3.14 -30.31
N GLY A 125 -22.90 -3.82 -31.33
CA GLY A 125 -22.48 -3.18 -32.57
C GLY A 125 -21.28 -2.24 -32.41
N ASN A 126 -21.34 -1.07 -33.04
CA ASN A 126 -20.23 -0.10 -33.07
C ASN A 126 -19.96 0.54 -31.70
N ASP A 127 -21.01 0.83 -30.93
CA ASP A 127 -20.86 1.41 -29.59
C ASP A 127 -20.08 0.47 -28.65
N ALA A 128 -20.35 -0.84 -28.72
CA ALA A 128 -19.62 -1.86 -27.97
C ALA A 128 -18.13 -1.91 -28.34
N LYS A 129 -17.80 -1.82 -29.63
CA LYS A 129 -16.41 -1.77 -30.10
C LYS A 129 -15.72 -0.49 -29.62
N LYS A 130 -16.40 0.65 -29.70
CA LYS A 130 -15.86 1.96 -29.32
C LYS A 130 -15.58 2.03 -27.82
N ILE A 131 -16.53 1.64 -26.96
CA ILE A 131 -16.31 1.68 -25.50
C ILE A 131 -15.21 0.70 -25.06
N LYS A 132 -15.09 -0.48 -25.70
CA LYS A 132 -14.01 -1.44 -25.42
C LYS A 132 -12.65 -0.86 -25.75
N ALA A 133 -12.51 -0.23 -26.92
CA ALA A 133 -11.27 0.42 -27.32
C ALA A 133 -10.89 1.56 -26.36
N LEU A 134 -11.85 2.41 -25.98
CA LEU A 134 -11.62 3.50 -25.02
C LEU A 134 -11.23 2.97 -23.63
N LEU A 135 -11.86 1.89 -23.17
CA LEU A 135 -11.53 1.22 -21.91
C LEU A 135 -10.09 0.66 -21.95
N GLU A 136 -9.69 0.00 -23.04
CA GLU A 136 -8.34 -0.52 -23.22
C GLU A 136 -7.28 0.59 -23.19
N ILE A 137 -7.56 1.74 -23.81
CA ILE A 137 -6.68 2.91 -23.78
C ILE A 137 -6.60 3.45 -22.35
N ALA A 138 -7.74 3.64 -21.66
CA ALA A 138 -7.76 4.12 -20.28
C ALA A 138 -6.99 3.20 -19.31
N GLU A 139 -7.19 1.88 -19.41
CA GLU A 139 -6.41 0.89 -18.66
C GLU A 139 -4.91 0.93 -19.04
N GLY A 140 -4.59 1.15 -20.32
CA GLY A 140 -3.23 1.41 -20.81
C GLY A 140 -2.55 2.58 -20.09
N ILE A 141 -3.24 3.71 -20.00
CA ILE A 141 -2.75 4.91 -19.32
C ILE A 141 -2.57 4.66 -17.84
N ILE A 142 -3.54 4.02 -17.18
CA ILE A 142 -3.43 3.68 -15.76
C ILE A 142 -2.17 2.84 -15.52
N ARG A 143 -1.95 1.78 -16.31
CA ARG A 143 -0.76 0.91 -16.21
C ARG A 143 0.54 1.70 -16.34
N GLU A 144 0.63 2.57 -17.33
CA GLU A 144 1.82 3.40 -17.55
C GLU A 144 2.09 4.32 -16.35
N GLN A 145 1.06 5.00 -15.85
CA GLN A 145 1.21 5.96 -14.75
C GLN A 145 1.56 5.27 -13.42
N VAL A 146 0.99 4.09 -13.12
CA VAL A 146 1.29 3.36 -11.88
C VAL A 146 2.60 2.56 -11.97
N GLY A 147 3.09 2.28 -13.19
CA GLY A 147 4.39 1.67 -13.48
C GLY A 147 5.56 2.65 -13.45
N PHE A 148 5.53 3.66 -12.56
CA PHE A 148 6.50 4.76 -12.54
C PHE A 148 7.90 4.37 -12.04
N MET A 149 8.06 3.21 -11.39
CA MET A 149 9.31 2.82 -10.75
C MET A 149 10.42 2.51 -11.77
N LYS A 150 11.58 3.16 -11.57
CA LYS A 150 12.82 2.97 -12.35
C LYS A 150 13.97 2.71 -11.38
N ASP A 151 15.04 2.09 -11.86
CA ASP A 151 16.23 1.83 -11.02
C ASP A 151 16.90 3.10 -10.50
N SER A 152 16.73 4.24 -11.19
CA SER A 152 17.22 5.55 -10.76
C SER A 152 16.39 6.21 -9.66
N ILE A 153 15.14 5.78 -9.44
CA ILE A 153 14.25 6.40 -8.46
C ILE A 153 14.63 5.93 -7.06
N ALA A 154 14.87 6.89 -6.16
CA ALA A 154 15.20 6.64 -4.76
C ALA A 154 13.93 6.42 -3.93
N VAL A 155 14.00 5.50 -2.95
CA VAL A 155 12.89 5.21 -2.01
C VAL A 155 13.37 5.28 -0.54
N PRO A 156 14.06 6.34 -0.11
CA PRO A 156 14.74 6.39 1.19
C PRO A 156 13.78 6.27 2.38
N VAL A 157 12.55 6.79 2.25
CA VAL A 157 11.52 6.68 3.28
C VAL A 157 11.08 5.23 3.46
N HIS A 158 10.90 4.48 2.38
CA HIS A 158 10.55 3.05 2.43
C HIS A 158 11.70 2.22 3.01
N GLU A 159 12.95 2.49 2.61
CA GLU A 159 14.15 1.84 3.14
C GLU A 159 14.27 2.06 4.65
N ALA A 160 14.09 3.30 5.10
CA ALA A 160 14.12 3.66 6.51
C ALA A 160 12.94 3.05 7.30
N PHE A 161 11.75 2.96 6.69
CA PHE A 161 10.61 2.28 7.29
C PHE A 161 10.88 0.78 7.49
N LEU A 162 11.35 0.08 6.47
CA LEU A 162 11.65 -1.36 6.55
C LEU A 162 12.72 -1.64 7.62
N ARG A 163 13.80 -0.85 7.69
CA ARG A 163 14.81 -1.00 8.76
C ARG A 163 14.18 -0.92 10.16
N ARG A 164 13.22 -0.02 10.36
CA ARG A 164 12.58 0.20 11.66
C ARG A 164 11.57 -0.88 12.02
N VAL A 165 10.72 -1.31 11.08
CA VAL A 165 9.58 -2.19 11.39
C VAL A 165 9.76 -3.64 10.98
N ALA A 166 10.56 -3.94 9.95
CA ALA A 166 10.71 -5.28 9.40
C ALA A 166 11.87 -6.06 10.03
N ARG A 167 12.88 -5.38 10.59
CA ARG A 167 14.03 -6.04 11.24
C ARG A 167 13.67 -6.50 12.65
N ARG A 168 13.28 -7.78 12.80
CA ARG A 168 12.70 -8.29 14.06
C ARG A 168 13.42 -9.52 14.58
N SER A 169 13.34 -9.71 15.90
CA SER A 169 13.92 -10.87 16.58
C SER A 169 13.19 -12.12 16.11
N ALA A 170 13.93 -13.22 15.97
CA ALA A 170 13.38 -14.55 15.69
C ALA A 170 12.32 -15.02 16.70
N ARG A 171 12.24 -14.40 17.89
CA ARG A 171 11.21 -14.70 18.90
C ARG A 171 9.84 -14.07 18.62
N ARG A 172 9.79 -13.10 17.71
CA ARG A 172 8.56 -12.41 17.29
C ARG A 172 8.18 -12.89 15.89
N ALA A 173 6.90 -12.79 15.55
CA ALA A 173 6.47 -13.05 14.19
C ALA A 173 7.11 -12.04 13.22
N ARG A 174 7.36 -12.50 11.99
CA ARG A 174 7.78 -11.64 10.87
C ARG A 174 6.76 -10.53 10.65
N THR A 175 7.23 -9.34 10.29
CA THR A 175 6.33 -8.27 9.87
C THR A 175 5.61 -8.69 8.60
N ARG A 176 4.29 -8.57 8.60
CA ARG A 176 3.45 -8.74 7.41
C ARG A 176 3.04 -7.37 6.91
N ILE A 177 3.49 -7.00 5.71
CA ILE A 177 3.11 -5.78 5.03
C ILE A 177 2.06 -6.14 3.99
N PHE A 178 0.85 -5.64 4.16
CA PHE A 178 -0.22 -5.69 3.18
C PHE A 178 -0.27 -4.33 2.47
N THR A 179 -0.39 -4.33 1.15
CA THR A 179 -0.48 -3.08 0.40
C THR A 179 -1.54 -3.12 -0.69
N THR A 180 -2.23 -2.01 -0.87
CA THR A 180 -3.12 -1.77 -2.02
C THR A 180 -2.37 -1.16 -3.20
N ASN A 181 -1.07 -0.90 -3.07
CA ASN A 181 -0.29 -0.20 -4.09
C ASN A 181 0.16 -1.18 -5.18
N TYR A 182 0.03 -0.76 -6.44
CA TYR A 182 0.49 -1.53 -7.59
C TYR A 182 2.00 -1.45 -7.79
N ASP A 183 2.61 -0.31 -7.40
CA ASP A 183 4.03 -0.03 -7.58
C ASP A 183 4.93 -0.97 -6.77
N THR A 184 6.23 -1.00 -7.09
CA THR A 184 7.22 -1.89 -6.48
C THR A 184 8.10 -1.19 -5.43
N CYS A 185 7.61 -0.16 -4.74
CA CYS A 185 8.44 0.64 -3.82
C CYS A 185 9.00 -0.18 -2.66
N PHE A 186 8.21 -1.08 -2.05
CA PHE A 186 8.66 -1.94 -0.95
C PHE A 186 9.65 -3.01 -1.43
N GLU A 187 9.47 -3.52 -2.64
CA GLU A 187 10.35 -4.50 -3.27
C GLU A 187 11.72 -3.89 -3.56
N VAL A 188 11.75 -2.68 -4.13
CA VAL A 188 12.98 -1.91 -4.37
C VAL A 188 13.66 -1.55 -3.05
N ALA A 189 12.90 -1.06 -2.06
CA ALA A 189 13.44 -0.71 -0.75
C ALA A 189 14.02 -1.92 -0.01
N GLY A 190 13.33 -3.07 -0.06
CA GLY A 190 13.80 -4.31 0.54
C GLY A 190 15.08 -4.81 -0.10
N ARG A 191 15.14 -4.84 -1.44
CA ARG A 191 16.36 -5.22 -2.18
C ARG A 191 17.56 -4.35 -1.81
N ARG A 192 17.38 -3.01 -1.83
CA ARG A 192 18.44 -2.04 -1.52
C ARG A 192 18.90 -2.13 -0.06
N SER A 193 17.96 -2.27 0.87
CA SER A 193 18.23 -2.43 2.31
C SER A 193 18.70 -3.84 2.71
N GLY A 194 18.74 -4.79 1.77
CA GLY A 194 19.19 -6.16 2.01
C GLY A 194 18.21 -7.03 2.77
N PHE A 195 16.92 -6.74 2.69
CA PHE A 195 15.87 -7.64 3.18
C PHE A 195 15.59 -8.76 2.19
N ILE A 196 15.28 -9.94 2.75
CA ILE A 196 14.58 -10.99 2.00
C ILE A 196 13.08 -10.71 2.09
N ILE A 197 12.41 -10.79 0.94
CA ILE A 197 10.97 -10.55 0.81
C ILE A 197 10.32 -11.89 0.49
N VAL A 198 9.36 -12.29 1.32
CA VAL A 198 8.50 -13.44 1.05
C VAL A 198 7.14 -12.90 0.59
N ASP A 199 6.83 -13.02 -0.69
CA ASP A 199 5.65 -12.41 -1.30
C ASP A 199 4.75 -13.39 -2.06
N GLY A 200 4.90 -14.67 -1.76
CA GLY A 200 4.11 -15.73 -2.37
C GLY A 200 4.68 -16.23 -3.69
N PHE A 201 5.80 -15.69 -4.18
CA PHE A 201 6.45 -16.18 -5.39
C PHE A 201 7.69 -17.01 -5.05
N ALA A 202 7.89 -18.10 -5.79
CA ALA A 202 9.03 -18.99 -5.59
C ALA A 202 10.37 -18.27 -5.80
N PHE A 203 11.35 -18.59 -4.98
CA PHE A 203 12.73 -18.14 -5.17
C PHE A 203 13.33 -18.79 -6.42
N GLY A 204 13.87 -18.00 -7.35
CA GLY A 204 14.59 -18.51 -8.52
C GLY A 204 14.02 -18.04 -9.86
N SER A 205 14.35 -18.77 -10.93
CA SER A 205 13.87 -18.46 -12.28
C SER A 205 12.37 -18.68 -12.40
N ASP A 206 11.71 -17.81 -13.17
CA ASP A 206 10.26 -17.73 -13.41
C ASP A 206 9.36 -17.23 -12.27
N ALA A 207 9.83 -17.27 -11.02
CA ALA A 207 9.14 -16.68 -9.85
C ALA A 207 7.62 -16.86 -9.91
N ILE A 208 7.16 -18.12 -9.89
CA ILE A 208 5.75 -18.51 -9.99
C ILE A 208 5.07 -18.38 -8.62
N PHE A 209 3.83 -17.90 -8.60
CA PHE A 209 3.03 -17.75 -7.39
C PHE A 209 2.61 -19.12 -6.82
N ASP A 210 2.84 -19.28 -5.52
CA ASP A 210 2.39 -20.40 -4.70
C ASP A 210 2.19 -19.91 -3.26
N SER A 211 0.98 -20.02 -2.72
CA SER A 211 0.67 -19.55 -1.37
C SER A 211 1.49 -20.27 -0.29
N ALA A 212 1.98 -21.49 -0.56
CA ALA A 212 2.87 -22.21 0.35
C ALA A 212 4.19 -21.46 0.61
N GLN A 213 4.64 -20.58 -0.31
CA GLN A 213 5.86 -19.79 -0.14
C GLN A 213 5.80 -18.89 1.11
N PHE A 214 4.61 -18.43 1.53
CA PHE A 214 4.44 -17.64 2.76
C PHE A 214 4.71 -18.43 4.05
N SER A 215 4.77 -19.77 3.98
CA SER A 215 5.12 -20.63 5.11
C SER A 215 6.64 -20.83 5.27
N TYR A 216 7.43 -20.47 4.25
CA TYR A 216 8.88 -20.60 4.29
C TYR A 216 9.53 -19.41 5.00
N ASP A 217 10.66 -19.70 5.64
CA ASP A 217 11.52 -18.72 6.32
C ASP A 217 12.98 -19.05 5.99
N VAL A 218 13.88 -18.09 6.21
CA VAL A 218 15.30 -18.19 5.89
C VAL A 218 16.13 -18.22 7.15
N VAL A 219 17.02 -19.21 7.20
CA VAL A 219 17.98 -19.38 8.29
C VAL A 219 19.41 -19.22 7.76
N ARG A 220 20.26 -18.67 8.61
CA ARG A 220 21.72 -18.64 8.45
C ARG A 220 22.31 -19.88 9.11
N ARG A 221 23.26 -20.51 8.42
CA ARG A 221 24.04 -21.64 8.93
C ARG A 221 25.51 -21.32 8.85
N ALA A 222 26.21 -21.41 9.98
CA ALA A 222 27.66 -21.32 10.01
C ALA A 222 28.28 -22.72 9.84
N PRO A 223 29.39 -22.87 9.09
CA PRO A 223 30.09 -24.14 9.00
C PRO A 223 30.50 -24.65 10.40
N GLY A 224 30.12 -25.87 10.73
CA GLY A 224 30.43 -26.51 12.03
C GLY A 224 29.44 -26.22 13.16
N GLU A 225 28.42 -25.39 12.94
CA GLU A 225 27.32 -25.22 13.90
C GLU A 225 26.12 -26.08 13.52
N GLU A 226 25.57 -26.83 14.47
CA GLU A 226 24.33 -27.61 14.26
C GLU A 226 23.08 -26.73 14.28
N ARG A 227 23.15 -25.56 14.94
CA ARG A 227 22.01 -24.65 15.06
C ARG A 227 21.90 -23.77 13.83
N SER A 228 20.66 -23.54 13.41
CA SER A 228 20.33 -22.61 12.33
C SER A 228 19.63 -21.40 12.93
N ASP A 229 20.15 -20.21 12.68
CA ASP A 229 19.58 -18.96 13.21
C ASP A 229 18.72 -18.29 12.15
N PHE A 230 17.48 -17.95 12.50
CA PHE A 230 16.61 -17.16 11.63
C PHE A 230 17.21 -15.78 11.38
N ILE A 231 17.28 -15.35 10.13
CA ILE A 231 17.79 -14.00 9.80
C ILE A 231 16.78 -12.94 10.24
N GLU A 232 17.20 -11.77 10.71
CA GLU A 232 16.27 -10.74 11.19
C GLU A 232 15.71 -9.85 10.07
N ASN A 233 16.43 -9.73 8.96
CA ASN A 233 16.12 -8.92 7.78
C ASN A 233 15.20 -9.67 6.79
N LEU A 234 14.07 -10.17 7.27
CA LEU A 234 13.05 -10.83 6.45
C LEU A 234 11.65 -10.32 6.80
N PHE A 235 10.85 -9.98 5.79
CA PHE A 235 9.43 -9.65 5.95
C PHE A 235 8.56 -10.30 4.88
N GLN A 236 7.26 -10.39 5.17
CA GLN A 236 6.27 -10.89 4.22
C GLN A 236 5.54 -9.72 3.57
N LEU A 237 5.39 -9.74 2.25
CA LEU A 237 4.71 -8.70 1.47
C LEU A 237 3.50 -9.29 0.74
N TYR A 238 2.33 -8.69 0.95
CA TYR A 238 1.05 -9.13 0.37
C TYR A 238 0.46 -7.97 -0.44
N LYS A 239 0.38 -8.09 -1.76
CA LYS A 239 -0.17 -7.06 -2.65
C LYS A 239 -1.61 -7.39 -3.02
N ILE A 240 -2.55 -6.85 -2.26
CA ILE A 240 -3.96 -7.27 -2.29
C ILE A 240 -4.68 -6.80 -3.56
N HIS A 241 -4.13 -5.80 -4.27
CA HIS A 241 -4.68 -5.29 -5.53
C HIS A 241 -3.80 -5.60 -6.76
N GLY A 242 -2.79 -6.46 -6.60
CA GLY A 242 -1.90 -6.85 -7.69
C GLY A 242 -0.66 -5.98 -7.79
N SER A 243 0.08 -6.17 -8.88
CA SER A 243 1.37 -5.53 -9.07
C SER A 243 1.68 -5.27 -10.54
N VAL A 244 2.40 -4.19 -10.81
CA VAL A 244 2.87 -3.84 -12.16
C VAL A 244 3.86 -4.85 -12.75
N ASP A 245 4.44 -5.72 -11.91
CA ASP A 245 5.38 -6.75 -12.33
C ASP A 245 4.79 -8.16 -12.30
N TRP A 246 3.46 -8.34 -12.18
CA TRP A 246 2.83 -9.66 -12.23
C TRP A 246 2.21 -9.91 -13.60
N GLU A 247 2.32 -11.13 -14.13
CA GLU A 247 1.66 -11.53 -15.37
C GLU A 247 0.98 -12.89 -15.20
N PHE A 248 -0.25 -13.01 -15.69
CA PHE A 248 -0.96 -14.28 -15.78
C PHE A 248 -0.72 -14.94 -17.13
N ASN A 249 -0.24 -16.18 -17.12
CA ASN A 249 -0.08 -17.00 -18.31
C ASN A 249 -1.32 -17.88 -18.51
N PRO A 250 -2.17 -17.62 -19.52
CA PRO A 250 -3.37 -18.41 -19.77
C PRO A 250 -3.10 -19.84 -20.24
N ALA A 251 -1.91 -20.12 -20.81
CA ALA A 251 -1.56 -21.46 -21.27
C ALA A 251 -1.20 -22.40 -20.12
N THR A 252 -0.60 -21.88 -19.06
CA THR A 252 -0.20 -22.67 -17.87
C THR A 252 -1.12 -22.45 -16.67
N ASN A 253 -2.02 -21.46 -16.74
CA ASN A 253 -2.86 -21.01 -15.63
C ASN A 253 -2.03 -20.60 -14.39
N GLN A 254 -0.86 -20.01 -14.63
CA GLN A 254 0.08 -19.60 -13.58
C GLN A 254 0.28 -18.10 -13.59
N ILE A 255 0.58 -17.56 -12.41
CA ILE A 255 0.97 -16.16 -12.23
C ILE A 255 2.46 -16.15 -11.93
N ALA A 256 3.19 -15.28 -12.60
CA ALA A 256 4.63 -15.14 -12.43
C ALA A 256 5.01 -13.67 -12.31
N LYS A 257 6.14 -13.39 -11.68
CA LYS A 257 6.74 -12.06 -11.75
C LYS A 257 7.45 -11.86 -13.08
N ARG A 258 7.04 -10.83 -13.82
CA ARG A 258 7.61 -10.39 -15.10
C ARG A 258 7.76 -8.87 -15.09
N PRO A 259 8.87 -8.34 -14.55
CA PRO A 259 9.17 -6.92 -14.61
C PRO A 259 9.12 -6.40 -16.06
N GLY A 260 8.42 -5.27 -16.28
CA GLY A 260 8.27 -4.69 -17.62
C GLY A 260 7.23 -5.37 -18.52
N THR A 261 6.38 -6.26 -17.97
CA THR A 261 5.26 -6.84 -18.73
C THR A 261 4.33 -5.77 -19.30
N ALA A 262 3.87 -6.00 -20.54
CA ALA A 262 2.81 -5.19 -21.16
C ALA A 262 1.40 -5.56 -20.66
N LYS A 263 1.26 -6.66 -19.91
CA LYS A 263 -0.02 -7.19 -19.42
C LYS A 263 0.04 -7.41 -17.90
N PRO A 264 0.29 -6.34 -17.12
CA PRO A 264 0.35 -6.46 -15.67
C PRO A 264 -1.00 -6.92 -15.11
N LEU A 265 -0.94 -7.81 -14.12
CA LEU A 265 -2.09 -8.33 -13.40
C LEU A 265 -2.44 -7.39 -12.25
N LEU A 266 -3.39 -6.49 -12.51
CA LEU A 266 -3.86 -5.44 -11.59
C LEU A 266 -5.36 -5.57 -11.32
N ILE A 267 -5.78 -5.18 -10.12
CA ILE A 267 -7.18 -4.92 -9.81
C ILE A 267 -7.47 -3.44 -10.10
N TYR A 268 -8.02 -3.15 -11.28
CA TYR A 268 -8.36 -1.77 -11.66
C TYR A 268 -9.43 -1.14 -10.74
N PRO A 269 -9.44 0.19 -10.58
CA PRO A 269 -10.44 0.90 -9.80
C PRO A 269 -11.79 0.90 -10.55
N ARG A 270 -12.51 -0.21 -10.47
CA ARG A 270 -13.85 -0.41 -11.03
C ARG A 270 -14.63 -1.37 -10.13
N SER A 271 -15.95 -1.38 -10.22
CA SER A 271 -16.81 -2.22 -9.38
C SER A 271 -16.50 -3.71 -9.50
N THR A 272 -16.07 -4.21 -10.66
CA THR A 272 -15.66 -5.61 -10.81
C THR A 272 -14.39 -5.97 -10.04
N LYS A 273 -13.71 -5.00 -9.40
CA LYS A 273 -12.63 -5.26 -8.43
C LYS A 273 -13.04 -6.22 -7.34
N TYR A 274 -14.32 -6.24 -6.96
CA TYR A 274 -14.84 -7.15 -5.96
C TYR A 274 -14.76 -8.61 -6.43
N GLU A 275 -15.17 -8.90 -7.66
CA GLU A 275 -15.10 -10.25 -8.23
C GLU A 275 -13.65 -10.71 -8.38
N MET A 276 -12.78 -9.83 -8.88
CA MET A 276 -11.35 -10.13 -9.01
C MET A 276 -10.68 -10.34 -7.64
N ALA A 277 -11.12 -9.66 -6.58
CA ALA A 277 -10.57 -9.90 -5.24
C ALA A 277 -10.83 -11.32 -4.71
N PHE A 278 -11.77 -12.07 -5.30
CA PHE A 278 -12.03 -13.49 -4.99
C PHE A 278 -11.31 -14.47 -5.92
N SER A 279 -10.54 -13.99 -6.91
CA SER A 279 -9.68 -14.87 -7.72
C SER A 279 -8.29 -15.04 -7.09
N GLN A 280 -7.56 -16.06 -7.54
CA GLN A 280 -6.15 -16.22 -7.20
C GLN A 280 -5.33 -15.10 -7.88
N PRO A 281 -4.35 -14.49 -7.19
CA PRO A 281 -3.82 -14.83 -5.87
C PRO A 281 -4.48 -14.05 -4.72
N TYR A 282 -5.44 -13.18 -5.03
CA TYR A 282 -5.99 -12.17 -4.13
C TYR A 282 -6.79 -12.75 -2.98
N ILE A 283 -7.54 -13.82 -3.23
CA ILE A 283 -8.32 -14.51 -2.21
C ILE A 283 -7.45 -15.03 -1.06
N GLU A 284 -6.25 -15.56 -1.37
CA GLU A 284 -5.29 -16.04 -0.37
C GLU A 284 -4.71 -14.89 0.45
N MET A 285 -4.34 -13.80 -0.23
CA MET A 285 -3.80 -12.61 0.43
C MET A 285 -4.84 -11.97 1.35
N MET A 286 -6.08 -11.86 0.90
CA MET A 286 -7.18 -11.32 1.68
C MET A 286 -7.56 -12.25 2.85
N GLY A 287 -7.61 -13.57 2.62
CA GLY A 287 -7.82 -14.55 3.68
C GLY A 287 -6.73 -14.49 4.76
N THR A 288 -5.47 -14.33 4.34
CA THR A 288 -4.33 -14.14 5.24
C THR A 288 -4.41 -12.83 6.00
N PHE A 289 -4.83 -11.73 5.36
CA PHE A 289 -5.07 -10.45 6.03
C PHE A 289 -6.12 -10.59 7.14
N GLN A 290 -7.30 -11.13 6.80
CA GLN A 290 -8.40 -11.29 7.73
C GLN A 290 -8.08 -12.23 8.91
N SER A 291 -7.37 -13.35 8.65
CA SER A 291 -6.94 -14.26 9.72
C SER A 291 -5.89 -13.61 10.63
N SER A 292 -4.97 -12.84 10.06
CA SER A 292 -3.97 -12.09 10.82
C SER A 292 -4.63 -11.07 11.76
N LEU A 293 -5.66 -10.36 11.31
CA LEU A 293 -6.43 -9.41 12.15
C LEU A 293 -7.13 -10.07 13.35
N ARG A 294 -7.52 -11.35 13.22
CA ARG A 294 -8.16 -12.13 14.31
C ARG A 294 -7.15 -12.78 15.25
N THR A 295 -5.86 -12.74 14.92
CA THR A 295 -4.82 -13.35 15.76
C THR A 295 -4.67 -12.54 17.06
N PRO A 296 -4.60 -13.19 18.23
CA PRO A 296 -4.38 -12.48 19.48
C PRO A 296 -3.02 -11.74 19.55
N ASN A 297 -2.93 -10.71 20.38
CA ASN A 297 -1.70 -9.93 20.60
C ASN A 297 -1.11 -9.35 19.29
N THR A 298 -1.99 -8.85 18.45
CA THR A 298 -1.66 -8.28 17.14
C THR A 298 -1.75 -6.77 17.20
N THR A 299 -0.75 -6.11 16.62
CA THR A 299 -0.83 -4.68 16.33
C THR A 299 -0.93 -4.46 14.83
N LEU A 300 -1.96 -3.73 14.42
CA LEU A 300 -2.17 -3.28 13.04
C LEU A 300 -1.75 -1.81 12.91
N VAL A 301 -0.80 -1.53 12.03
CA VAL A 301 -0.41 -0.16 11.68
C VAL A 301 -0.90 0.14 10.27
N ILE A 302 -1.79 1.11 10.12
CA ILE A 302 -2.39 1.50 8.84
C ILE A 302 -1.78 2.83 8.42
N ILE A 303 -1.12 2.88 7.26
CA ILE A 303 -0.40 4.07 6.80
C ILE A 303 -0.84 4.45 5.39
N GLY A 304 -1.32 5.67 5.22
CA GLY A 304 -1.65 6.20 3.88
C GLY A 304 -2.81 5.47 3.19
N PHE A 305 -3.61 4.70 3.92
CA PHE A 305 -4.83 4.07 3.42
C PHE A 305 -6.04 4.95 3.77
N GLY A 306 -6.86 5.24 2.75
CA GLY A 306 -7.97 6.20 2.85
C GLY A 306 -9.29 5.63 3.37
N PHE A 307 -9.40 4.32 3.63
CA PHE A 307 -10.66 3.64 4.01
C PHE A 307 -11.79 3.80 2.99
N ASN A 308 -11.45 3.95 1.70
CA ASN A 308 -12.43 3.99 0.60
C ASN A 308 -12.75 2.57 0.08
N ASP A 309 -11.84 1.62 0.24
CA ASP A 309 -12.04 0.21 -0.14
C ASP A 309 -12.79 -0.56 0.95
N LYS A 310 -14.11 -0.72 0.74
CA LYS A 310 -15.01 -1.39 1.71
C LYS A 310 -14.57 -2.81 2.06
N HIS A 311 -14.10 -3.59 1.09
CA HIS A 311 -13.66 -4.98 1.29
C HIS A 311 -12.42 -5.11 2.18
N ILE A 312 -11.70 -4.02 2.41
CA ILE A 312 -10.55 -3.94 3.35
C ILE A 312 -10.98 -3.26 4.65
N ALA A 313 -11.75 -2.16 4.56
CA ALA A 313 -12.20 -1.37 5.71
C ALA A 313 -13.17 -2.14 6.63
N GLU A 314 -14.10 -2.91 6.07
CA GLU A 314 -15.08 -3.68 6.85
C GLU A 314 -14.42 -4.77 7.71
N PRO A 315 -13.51 -5.63 7.19
CA PRO A 315 -12.77 -6.57 8.02
C PRO A 315 -11.96 -5.91 9.14
N ILE A 316 -11.36 -4.74 8.90
CA ILE A 316 -10.62 -4.01 9.95
C ILE A 316 -11.56 -3.59 11.08
N LEU A 317 -12.70 -2.97 10.74
CA LEU A 317 -13.66 -2.52 11.75
C LEU A 317 -14.27 -3.71 12.50
N ALA A 318 -14.59 -4.80 11.81
CA ALA A 318 -15.08 -6.03 12.43
C ALA A 318 -14.04 -6.63 13.39
N ALA A 319 -12.76 -6.65 13.01
CA ALA A 319 -11.69 -7.13 13.87
C ALA A 319 -11.48 -6.24 15.10
N MET A 320 -11.56 -4.91 14.98
CA MET A 320 -11.49 -3.99 16.13
C MET A 320 -12.61 -4.23 17.15
N LYS A 321 -13.81 -4.58 16.67
CA LYS A 321 -14.98 -4.91 17.50
C LYS A 321 -14.89 -6.31 18.13
N GLY A 322 -14.38 -7.30 17.41
CA GLY A 322 -14.37 -8.71 17.85
C GLY A 322 -13.09 -9.17 18.56
N ASN A 323 -11.93 -8.61 18.23
CA ASN A 323 -10.64 -8.98 18.82
C ASN A 323 -10.22 -7.92 19.86
N LEU A 324 -10.47 -8.21 21.14
CA LEU A 324 -10.14 -7.30 22.25
C LEU A 324 -8.64 -7.06 22.44
N SER A 325 -7.78 -7.93 21.88
CA SER A 325 -6.33 -7.79 21.94
C SER A 325 -5.70 -7.10 20.72
N LEU A 326 -6.52 -6.74 19.72
CA LEU A 326 -6.06 -6.00 18.54
C LEU A 326 -5.78 -4.55 18.93
N ASN A 327 -4.53 -4.13 18.81
CA ASN A 327 -4.15 -2.72 18.83
C ASN A 327 -4.11 -2.17 17.41
N ALA A 328 -4.54 -0.93 17.20
CA ALA A 328 -4.53 -0.32 15.88
C ALA A 328 -4.04 1.13 15.90
N VAL A 329 -3.12 1.44 15.00
CA VAL A 329 -2.57 2.78 14.80
C VAL A 329 -2.86 3.20 13.36
N ILE A 330 -3.66 4.24 13.18
CA ILE A 330 -4.01 4.75 11.85
C ILE A 330 -3.26 6.05 11.60
N ILE A 331 -2.54 6.12 10.49
CA ILE A 331 -1.66 7.23 10.12
C ILE A 331 -2.02 7.73 8.73
N ASN A 332 -2.56 8.94 8.65
CA ASN A 332 -2.95 9.58 7.39
C ASN A 332 -3.03 11.11 7.61
N PRO A 333 -2.56 11.99 6.71
CA PRO A 333 -2.58 13.44 6.91
C PRO A 333 -3.97 14.02 7.22
N ASP A 334 -5.03 13.50 6.61
CA ASP A 334 -6.36 14.10 6.66
C ASP A 334 -7.29 13.55 7.77
N LEU A 335 -6.74 12.85 8.77
CA LEU A 335 -7.55 12.21 9.81
C LEU A 335 -8.42 13.19 10.60
N GLU A 336 -7.93 14.41 10.87
CA GLU A 336 -8.72 15.44 11.56
C GLU A 336 -10.02 15.79 10.83
N LYS A 337 -9.99 15.78 9.49
CA LYS A 337 -11.15 16.12 8.64
C LYS A 337 -12.00 14.91 8.33
N THR A 338 -11.38 13.73 8.24
CA THR A 338 -12.06 12.51 7.79
C THR A 338 -12.63 11.68 8.92
N SER A 339 -12.15 11.85 10.16
CA SER A 339 -12.62 11.08 11.33
C SER A 339 -13.74 11.76 12.13
N VAL A 340 -14.42 12.76 11.55
CA VAL A 340 -15.54 13.48 12.19
C VAL A 340 -16.90 12.96 11.71
N ALA A 341 -17.98 13.35 12.39
CA ALA A 341 -19.34 13.08 11.92
C ALA A 341 -19.55 13.69 10.52
N GLY A 342 -20.02 12.89 9.57
CA GLY A 342 -20.15 13.28 8.16
C GLY A 342 -18.88 13.11 7.31
N GLY A 343 -17.76 12.70 7.91
CA GLY A 343 -16.54 12.27 7.22
C GLY A 343 -16.62 10.82 6.73
N ASN A 344 -15.49 10.13 6.73
CA ASN A 344 -15.46 8.70 6.38
C ASN A 344 -16.13 7.87 7.50
N PRO A 345 -17.10 6.99 7.18
CA PRO A 345 -17.88 6.26 8.19
C PRO A 345 -17.04 5.30 9.04
N TYR A 346 -15.97 4.72 8.47
CA TYR A 346 -15.08 3.83 9.21
C TYR A 346 -14.18 4.61 10.16
N LEU A 347 -13.57 5.70 9.69
CA LEU A 347 -12.69 6.55 10.50
C LEU A 347 -13.45 7.25 11.63
N SER A 348 -14.66 7.73 11.37
CA SER A 348 -15.53 8.32 12.41
C SER A 348 -15.95 7.29 13.45
N SER A 349 -16.21 6.04 13.05
CA SER A 349 -16.45 4.94 14.01
C SER A 349 -15.23 4.68 14.90
N VAL A 350 -14.02 4.68 14.35
CA VAL A 350 -12.78 4.51 15.12
C VAL A 350 -12.56 5.69 16.08
N ALA A 351 -12.76 6.92 15.62
CA ALA A 351 -12.66 8.11 16.47
C ALA A 351 -13.64 8.07 17.64
N ASN A 352 -14.88 7.63 17.40
CA ASN A 352 -15.91 7.48 18.43
C ASN A 352 -15.51 6.43 19.48
N LEU A 353 -14.90 5.30 19.06
CA LEU A 353 -14.37 4.31 20.01
C LEU A 353 -13.27 4.89 20.91
N ILE A 354 -12.37 5.70 20.33
CA ILE A 354 -11.29 6.39 21.08
C ILE A 354 -11.89 7.37 22.10
N GLU A 355 -12.88 8.16 21.69
CA GLU A 355 -13.58 9.12 22.55
C GLU A 355 -14.32 8.45 23.71
N ASN A 356 -14.84 7.24 23.50
CA ASN A 356 -15.44 6.41 24.54
C ASN A 356 -14.43 5.59 25.37
N GLY A 357 -13.13 5.87 25.23
CA GLY A 357 -12.11 5.31 26.12
C GLY A 357 -11.35 4.09 25.59
N ASP A 358 -11.55 3.67 24.34
CA ASP A 358 -10.79 2.53 23.79
C ASP A 358 -9.31 2.88 23.61
N ALA A 359 -8.47 2.41 24.55
CA ALA A 359 -7.04 2.69 24.61
C ALA A 359 -6.18 1.91 23.60
N ARG A 360 -6.79 0.96 22.88
CA ARG A 360 -6.10 0.12 21.88
C ARG A 360 -5.94 0.84 20.54
N LEU A 361 -6.72 1.89 20.33
CA LEU A 361 -6.84 2.59 19.07
C LEU A 361 -6.14 3.95 19.15
N SER A 362 -5.48 4.35 18.07
CA SER A 362 -4.80 5.65 17.98
C SER A 362 -4.86 6.18 16.56
N LEU A 363 -5.10 7.49 16.42
CA LEU A 363 -5.05 8.20 15.15
C LEU A 363 -3.87 9.18 15.14
N ILE A 364 -3.07 9.18 14.08
CA ILE A 364 -1.95 10.10 13.90
C ILE A 364 -2.11 10.84 12.57
N ALA A 365 -2.39 12.13 12.62
CA ALA A 365 -2.46 13.01 11.47
C ALA A 365 -1.04 13.39 11.02
N ALA A 366 -0.49 12.61 10.09
CA ALA A 366 0.87 12.76 9.55
C ALA A 366 0.99 12.09 8.18
N LYS A 367 1.94 12.58 7.36
CA LYS A 367 2.35 11.87 6.14
C LYS A 367 3.31 10.72 6.46
N PHE A 368 3.55 9.85 5.48
CA PHE A 368 4.44 8.71 5.64
C PHE A 368 5.88 9.17 5.92
N GLU A 369 6.38 10.13 5.16
CA GLU A 369 7.70 10.72 5.31
C GLU A 369 7.91 11.45 6.65
N ASP A 370 6.83 11.96 7.26
CA ASP A 370 6.90 12.66 8.55
C ASP A 370 6.93 11.69 9.73
N VAL A 371 6.19 10.57 9.64
CA VAL A 371 6.08 9.61 10.75
C VAL A 371 7.26 8.66 10.82
N VAL A 372 7.84 8.28 9.67
CA VAL A 372 8.90 7.28 9.58
C VAL A 372 10.14 7.63 10.43
N PRO A 373 10.63 8.88 10.48
CA PRO A 373 11.72 9.28 11.37
C PRO A 373 11.45 9.11 12.87
N VAL A 374 10.17 9.07 13.29
CA VAL A 374 9.76 9.00 14.69
C VAL A 374 9.54 7.55 15.15
N ILE A 375 9.40 6.60 14.21
CA ILE A 375 9.30 5.18 14.51
C ILE A 375 10.66 4.72 15.09
N PRO A 376 10.69 4.04 16.25
CA PRO A 376 11.92 3.51 16.80
C PRO A 376 12.40 2.28 16.02
N ASP A 377 13.70 2.01 16.09
CA ASP A 377 14.24 0.77 15.53
C ASP A 377 13.77 -0.43 16.36
N ALA A 378 13.19 -1.43 15.71
CA ALA A 378 12.83 -2.70 16.34
C ALA A 378 14.07 -3.39 16.94
N ILE A 379 15.17 -3.43 16.18
CA ILE A 379 16.46 -4.00 16.52
C ILE A 379 17.55 -3.24 15.76
N ALA A 380 18.66 -2.90 16.44
CA ALA A 380 19.82 -2.27 15.83
C ALA A 380 20.52 -3.19 14.80
N GLU A 381 21.12 -2.63 13.75
CA GLU A 381 21.88 -3.39 12.76
C GLU A 381 23.15 -4.01 13.35
N THR A 382 23.48 -5.23 12.91
CA THR A 382 24.75 -5.86 13.26
C THR A 382 25.92 -5.18 12.53
N GLU A 383 27.15 -5.33 13.03
CA GLU A 383 28.33 -4.76 12.36
C GLU A 383 28.55 -5.37 10.97
N LEU A 384 28.31 -6.68 10.82
CA LEU A 384 28.43 -7.39 9.55
C LEU A 384 27.49 -6.83 8.47
N GLU A 385 26.26 -6.50 8.85
CA GLU A 385 25.30 -5.91 7.93
C GLU A 385 25.65 -4.46 7.60
N ARG A 386 26.06 -3.66 8.59
CA ARG A 386 26.60 -2.31 8.35
C ARG A 386 27.80 -2.35 7.41
N HIS A 387 28.68 -3.34 7.56
CA HIS A 387 29.77 -3.57 6.62
C HIS A 387 29.24 -3.96 5.23
N SER A 388 28.30 -4.90 5.14
CA SER A 388 27.70 -5.31 3.87
C SER A 388 26.99 -4.17 3.14
N GLN A 389 26.28 -3.30 3.86
CA GLN A 389 25.69 -2.07 3.30
C GLN A 389 26.77 -1.10 2.81
N ARG A 390 27.84 -0.88 3.59
CA ARG A 390 28.99 -0.07 3.14
C ARG A 390 29.57 -0.61 1.83
N ILE A 391 29.79 -1.92 1.73
CA ILE A 391 30.28 -2.56 0.50
C ILE A 391 29.30 -2.38 -0.67
N ARG A 392 27.99 -2.55 -0.45
CA ARG A 392 26.98 -2.31 -1.49
C ARG A 392 26.98 -0.86 -1.98
N SER A 393 27.14 0.11 -1.06
CA SER A 393 27.21 1.53 -1.42
C SER A 393 28.48 1.88 -2.21
N MET A 394 29.58 1.16 -2.03
CA MET A 394 30.80 1.38 -2.84
C MET A 394 30.62 1.01 -4.32
N GLY A 395 29.65 0.15 -4.65
CA GLY A 395 29.34 -0.25 -6.03
C GLY A 395 28.30 0.64 -6.73
N GLN A 396 27.70 1.63 -6.03
CA GLN A 396 26.80 2.59 -6.64
C GLN A 396 27.59 3.85 -7.02
N PRO A 397 27.50 4.36 -8.27
CA PRO A 397 28.11 5.64 -8.61
C PRO A 397 27.53 6.71 -7.69
N ASN A 398 28.38 7.60 -7.16
CA ASN A 398 27.92 8.78 -6.41
C ASN A 398 26.97 9.56 -7.33
N VAL A 399 25.67 9.57 -7.01
CA VAL A 399 24.65 10.40 -7.68
C VAL A 399 24.49 11.70 -6.91
#